data_AF-A0ABD6QDM1-F1
#
_entry.id   AF-A0ABD6QDM1-F1
#
_cell.length_a   1.000
_cell.length_b   1.000
_cell.length_c   1.000
_cell.angle_alpha   90.00
_cell.angle_beta   90.00
_cell.angle_gamma   90.00
#
_symmetry.space_group_name_H-M   'P 1'
#
loop_
_entity.id
_entity.type
_entity.pdbx_description
1 polymer ?
#
loop_
_entity_poly.entity_id
_entity_poly.type
_entity_poly.pdbx_seq_one_letter_code
_entity_poly.pdbx_strand_id
1 'polypeptide(L)'
;MPPFLDAATFANWAKKPEWASSQLATSVLTVVSDWIRDNKPGIGAEDQGAKVVTFEVAQTTMAFAELGPYESVEKKTAHSSRAVTVDRELVERFITDRHRQMLGLATFAKPAYYFGD
;
A
#
# COMPACT_ATOMS: atom_id res chain seq x y z
N MET A 1 13.99 2.35 -4.01
CA MET A 1 14.48 2.64 -2.64
C MET A 1 14.03 1.52 -1.72
N PRO A 2 14.70 1.24 -0.59
CA PRO A 2 14.20 0.23 0.34
C PRO A 2 12.79 0.60 0.83
N PRO A 3 11.87 -0.36 1.07
CA PRO A 3 10.57 -0.06 1.64
C PRO A 3 10.68 0.54 3.04
N PHE A 4 9.67 1.28 3.51
CA PHE A 4 9.68 1.86 4.86
C PHE A 4 9.62 0.80 5.98
N LEU A 5 9.15 -0.40 5.63
CA LEU A 5 9.14 -1.58 6.49
C LEU A 5 9.71 -2.77 5.74
N ASP A 6 10.57 -3.54 6.40
CA ASP A 6 11.01 -4.84 5.92
C ASP A 6 9.96 -5.93 6.23
N ALA A 7 10.04 -7.04 5.51
CA ALA A 7 9.06 -8.13 5.63
C ALA A 7 9.05 -8.78 7.02
N ALA A 8 10.18 -8.86 7.72
CA ALA A 8 10.26 -9.48 9.04
C ALA A 8 9.58 -8.60 10.11
N THR A 9 9.84 -7.30 10.08
CA THR A 9 9.16 -6.32 10.93
C THR A 9 7.67 -6.28 10.65
N PHE A 10 7.28 -6.23 9.37
CA PHE A 10 5.88 -6.28 8.94
C PHE A 10 5.16 -7.53 9.48
N ALA A 11 5.74 -8.71 9.29
CA ALA A 11 5.20 -9.99 9.79
C ALA A 11 5.05 -10.01 11.32
N ASN A 12 6.03 -9.48 12.05
CA ASN A 12 5.97 -9.38 13.51
C ASN A 12 4.87 -8.42 14.00
N TRP A 13 4.67 -7.29 13.32
CA TRP A 13 3.60 -6.34 13.64
C TRP A 13 2.22 -6.93 13.33
N ALA A 14 2.10 -7.61 12.18
CA ALA A 14 0.87 -8.27 11.75
C ALA A 14 0.53 -9.53 12.56
N LYS A 15 1.46 -10.05 13.37
CA LYS A 15 1.35 -11.35 14.06
C LYS A 15 1.13 -12.52 13.09
N LYS A 16 1.83 -12.46 11.95
CA LYS A 16 1.74 -13.39 10.82
C LYS A 16 3.14 -13.82 10.39
N PRO A 17 3.80 -14.75 11.12
CA PRO A 17 5.19 -15.13 10.85
C PRO A 17 5.42 -15.67 9.43
N GLU A 18 4.42 -16.29 8.82
CA GLU A 18 4.43 -16.79 7.45
C GLU A 18 4.64 -15.69 6.40
N TRP A 19 4.36 -14.42 6.74
CA TRP A 19 4.58 -13.29 5.84
C TRP A 19 6.04 -12.83 5.80
N ALA A 20 6.90 -13.24 6.75
CA ALA A 20 8.28 -12.77 6.84
C ALA A 20 9.15 -13.18 5.63
N SER A 21 8.83 -14.33 5.03
CA SER A 21 9.49 -14.87 3.84
C SER A 21 8.63 -14.78 2.57
N SER A 22 7.48 -14.10 2.65
CA SER A 22 6.54 -14.00 1.54
C SER A 22 7.04 -13.03 0.47
N GLN A 23 7.21 -13.53 -0.76
CA GLN A 23 7.51 -12.69 -1.92
C GLN A 23 6.39 -11.70 -2.20
N LEU A 24 5.12 -12.10 -2.00
CA LEU A 24 3.97 -11.20 -2.12
C LEU A 24 4.05 -10.07 -1.08
N ALA A 25 4.36 -10.37 0.19
CA ALA A 25 4.51 -9.33 1.21
C ALA A 25 5.61 -8.32 0.85
N THR A 26 6.75 -8.82 0.35
CA THR A 26 7.86 -7.98 -0.11
C THR A 26 7.42 -7.06 -1.26
N SER A 27 6.70 -7.59 -2.24
CA SER A 27 6.16 -6.81 -3.36
C SER A 27 5.16 -5.74 -2.90
N VAL A 28 4.23 -6.09 -2.00
CA VAL A 28 3.23 -5.14 -1.46
C VAL A 28 3.92 -4.00 -0.72
N LEU A 29 4.87 -4.30 0.17
CA LEU A 29 5.63 -3.30 0.92
C LEU A 29 6.38 -2.34 -0.02
N THR A 30 6.92 -2.86 -1.12
CA THR A 30 7.60 -2.07 -2.15
C THR A 30 6.62 -1.13 -2.85
N VAL A 31 5.51 -1.65 -3.37
CA VAL A 31 4.52 -0.84 -4.11
C VAL A 31 3.91 0.25 -3.23
N VAL A 32 3.57 -0.06 -1.97
CA VAL A 32 3.05 0.93 -1.03
C VAL A 32 4.10 2.01 -0.74
N SER A 33 5.35 1.62 -0.51
CA SER A 33 6.43 2.57 -0.25
C SER A 33 6.73 3.48 -1.45
N ASP A 34 6.64 2.94 -2.66
CA ASP A 34 6.82 3.72 -3.89
C ASP A 34 5.64 4.68 -4.11
N TRP A 35 4.40 4.25 -3.87
CA TRP A 35 3.24 5.15 -3.89
C TRP A 35 3.41 6.32 -2.92
N ILE A 36 3.88 6.07 -1.69
CA ILE A 36 4.12 7.13 -0.70
C ILE A 36 5.16 8.12 -1.21
N ARG A 37 6.26 7.64 -1.81
CA ARG A 37 7.35 8.52 -2.30
C ARG A 37 6.95 9.35 -3.51
N ASP A 38 6.12 8.79 -4.38
CA ASP A 38 5.59 9.51 -5.53
C ASP A 38 4.65 10.64 -5.10
N ASN A 39 3.87 10.44 -4.03
CA ASN A 39 2.93 11.44 -3.52
C ASN A 39 3.57 12.42 -2.52
N LYS A 40 4.59 11.98 -1.78
CA LYS A 40 5.39 12.83 -0.87
C LYS A 40 6.88 12.66 -1.16
N PRO A 41 7.40 13.35 -2.19
CA PRO A 41 8.82 13.32 -2.50
C PRO A 41 9.66 13.82 -1.31
N GLY A 42 10.82 13.20 -1.10
CA GLY A 42 11.76 13.59 -0.04
C GLY A 42 11.41 13.12 1.38
N ILE A 43 10.35 12.33 1.55
CA ILE A 43 10.07 11.70 2.85
C ILE A 43 11.21 10.75 3.28
N GLY A 44 11.65 10.87 4.53
CA GLY A 44 12.73 10.07 5.08
C GLY A 44 12.30 8.61 5.32
N ALA A 45 13.24 7.66 5.19
CA ALA A 45 12.96 6.24 5.45
C ALA A 45 12.53 5.95 6.90
N GLU A 46 12.91 6.82 7.84
CA GLU A 46 12.58 6.72 9.26
C GLU A 46 11.30 7.46 9.68
N ASP A 47 10.57 8.05 8.72
CA ASP A 47 9.31 8.73 8.97
C ASP A 47 8.28 7.74 9.57
N GLN A 48 7.86 8.03 10.80
CA GLN A 48 6.94 7.14 11.53
C GLN A 48 5.56 7.08 10.90
N GLY A 49 5.10 8.18 10.30
CA GLY A 49 3.83 8.22 9.56
C GLY A 49 3.88 7.31 8.34
N ALA A 50 4.98 7.35 7.57
CA ALA A 50 5.20 6.48 6.43
C ALA A 50 5.25 5.00 6.81
N LYS A 51 5.91 4.67 7.94
CA LYS A 51 5.95 3.29 8.45
C LYS A 51 4.57 2.77 8.81
N VAL A 52 3.77 3.55 9.54
CA VAL A 52 2.42 3.14 9.93
C VAL A 52 1.50 3.01 8.72
N VAL A 53 1.53 3.97 7.78
CA VAL A 53 0.74 3.88 6.54
C VAL A 53 1.15 2.66 5.73
N THR A 54 2.45 2.40 5.61
CA THR A 54 2.96 1.21 4.92
C THR A 54 2.43 -0.07 5.55
N PHE A 55 2.47 -0.16 6.89
CA PHE A 55 1.96 -1.31 7.63
C PHE A 55 0.48 -1.56 7.37
N GLU A 56 -0.37 -0.56 7.61
CA GLU A 56 -1.82 -0.73 7.57
C GLU A 56 -2.31 -1.09 6.16
N VAL A 57 -1.80 -0.39 5.15
CA VAL A 57 -2.18 -0.61 3.75
C VAL A 57 -1.69 -1.98 3.29
N ALA A 58 -0.46 -2.36 3.63
CA ALA A 58 0.06 -3.68 3.31
C ALA A 58 -0.72 -4.79 4.02
N GLN A 59 -1.08 -4.61 5.29
CA GLN A 59 -1.87 -5.57 6.06
C GLN A 59 -3.25 -5.77 5.44
N THR A 60 -3.96 -4.69 5.09
CA THR A 60 -5.26 -4.78 4.42
C THR A 60 -5.14 -5.45 3.05
N THR A 61 -4.11 -5.13 2.28
CA THR A 61 -3.86 -5.73 0.96
C THR A 61 -3.60 -7.24 1.08
N MET A 62 -2.77 -7.64 2.04
CA MET A 62 -2.46 -9.06 2.31
C MET A 62 -3.71 -9.81 2.78
N ALA A 63 -4.49 -9.24 3.69
CA ALA A 63 -5.73 -9.84 4.17
C ALA A 63 -6.76 -9.99 3.04
N PHE A 64 -6.90 -8.99 2.16
CA PHE A 64 -7.77 -9.07 0.99
C PHE A 64 -7.31 -10.15 0.00
N ALA A 65 -6.00 -10.27 -0.22
CA ALA A 65 -5.43 -11.32 -1.05
C ALA A 65 -5.66 -12.74 -0.48
N GLU A 66 -5.62 -12.89 0.85
CA GLU A 66 -5.93 -14.15 1.54
C GLU A 66 -7.42 -14.52 1.44
N LEU A 67 -8.32 -13.52 1.47
CA LEU A 67 -9.76 -13.75 1.43
C LEU A 67 -10.28 -14.17 0.04
N GLY A 68 -9.58 -13.84 -1.05
CA GLY A 68 -10.03 -14.16 -2.41
C GLY A 68 -11.37 -13.49 -2.78
N PRO A 69 -11.75 -13.44 -4.07
CA PRO A 69 -12.91 -12.67 -4.49
C PRO A 69 -14.21 -13.38 -4.09
N TYR A 70 -14.91 -12.87 -3.07
CA TYR A 70 -16.30 -13.27 -2.80
C TYR A 70 -17.30 -12.70 -3.84
N GLU A 71 -16.86 -11.87 -4.81
CA GLU A 71 -17.76 -11.22 -5.78
C GLU A 71 -17.29 -11.20 -7.25
N SER A 72 -16.21 -11.88 -7.65
CA SER A 72 -15.91 -12.00 -9.10
C SER A 72 -15.33 -13.35 -9.49
N VAL A 73 -16.12 -14.11 -10.25
CA VAL A 73 -15.66 -15.24 -11.03
C VAL A 73 -14.97 -14.67 -12.27
N GLU A 74 -13.70 -14.29 -12.14
CA GLU A 74 -12.83 -14.13 -13.31
C GLU A 74 -11.97 -15.39 -13.43
N LYS A 75 -12.41 -16.32 -14.30
CA LYS A 75 -11.59 -17.47 -14.71
C LYS A 75 -10.30 -16.96 -15.36
N LYS A 76 -9.20 -16.91 -14.61
CA LYS A 76 -7.86 -16.75 -15.18
C LYS A 76 -7.14 -18.10 -15.16
N THR A 77 -6.70 -18.49 -16.36
CA THR A 77 -6.23 -19.81 -16.80
C THR A 77 -4.85 -20.21 -16.27
N ALA A 78 -4.60 -21.52 -16.30
CA ALA A 78 -3.61 -22.29 -15.57
C ALA A 78 -2.10 -22.05 -15.86
N HIS A 79 -1.68 -20.97 -16.53
CA HIS A 79 -0.27 -20.78 -16.92
C HIS A 79 0.27 -19.35 -16.81
N SER A 80 -0.30 -18.51 -15.95
CA SER A 80 0.41 -17.29 -15.56
C SER A 80 1.44 -17.64 -14.49
N SER A 81 2.72 -17.64 -14.88
CA SER A 81 3.82 -17.42 -13.93
C SER A 81 3.44 -16.20 -13.10
N ARG A 82 2.95 -16.44 -11.88
CA ARG A 82 2.43 -15.44 -10.95
C ARG A 82 3.61 -14.65 -10.38
N ALA A 83 4.26 -13.87 -11.24
CA ALA A 83 4.78 -12.59 -10.81
C ALA A 83 3.54 -11.86 -10.28
N VAL A 84 3.43 -11.82 -8.96
CA VAL A 84 2.34 -11.22 -8.23
C VAL A 84 2.32 -9.74 -8.59
N THR A 85 1.58 -9.37 -9.64
CA THR A 85 1.37 -7.96 -9.98
C THR A 85 0.44 -7.40 -8.91
N VAL A 86 1.03 -6.90 -7.83
CA VAL A 86 0.32 -6.05 -6.88
C VAL A 86 -0.04 -4.80 -7.66
N ASP A 87 -1.31 -4.67 -8.03
CA ASP A 87 -1.79 -3.53 -8.77
C ASP A 87 -1.69 -2.27 -7.90
N ARG A 88 -1.09 -1.23 -8.44
CA ARG A 88 -0.98 0.06 -7.77
C ARG A 88 -2.36 0.66 -7.52
N GLU A 89 -3.32 0.45 -8.43
CA GLU A 89 -4.70 0.89 -8.25
C GLU A 89 -5.36 0.22 -7.04
N LEU A 90 -5.04 -1.06 -6.79
CA LEU A 90 -5.55 -1.78 -5.62
C LEU A 90 -4.98 -1.18 -4.32
N VAL A 91 -3.68 -0.86 -4.29
CA VAL A 91 -3.05 -0.21 -3.14
C VAL A 91 -3.69 1.14 -2.85
N GLU A 92 -3.95 1.94 -3.89
CA GLU A 92 -4.57 3.26 -3.74
C GLU A 92 -5.98 3.19 -3.15
N ARG A 93 -6.77 2.14 -3.47
CA ARG A 93 -8.10 1.91 -2.86
C ARG A 93 -8.06 1.74 -1.35
N PHE A 94 -6.94 1.26 -0.79
CA PHE A 94 -6.77 1.11 0.65
C PHE A 94 -6.12 2.33 1.32
N ILE A 95 -5.79 3.38 0.57
CA ILE A 95 -5.35 4.66 1.12
C ILE A 95 -6.57 5.46 1.59
N THR A 96 -6.63 5.71 2.90
CA THR A 96 -7.68 6.53 3.52
C THR A 96 -7.24 7.99 3.67
N ASP A 97 -8.20 8.88 3.94
CA ASP A 97 -7.88 10.29 4.26
C ASP A 97 -7.00 10.42 5.51
N ARG A 98 -7.15 9.51 6.48
CA ARG A 98 -6.27 9.42 7.65
C ARG A 98 -4.83 9.14 7.21
N HIS A 99 -4.62 8.23 6.27
CA HIS A 99 -3.27 7.94 5.73
C HIS A 99 -2.68 9.16 5.04
N ARG A 100 -3.49 9.88 4.25
CA ARG A 100 -3.06 11.13 3.62
C ARG A 100 -2.68 12.18 4.65
N GLN A 101 -3.48 12.36 5.71
CA GLN A 101 -3.18 13.28 6.82
C GLN A 101 -1.89 12.90 7.56
N MET A 102 -1.67 11.62 7.84
CA MET A 102 -0.43 11.13 8.47
C MET A 102 0.80 11.42 7.61
N LEU A 103 0.64 11.36 6.30
CA LEU A 103 1.67 11.75 5.36
C LEU A 103 1.75 13.27 5.18
N GLY A 104 0.83 14.07 5.73
CA GLY A 104 0.78 15.51 5.48
C GLY A 104 0.38 15.87 4.03
N LEU A 105 -0.29 14.94 3.34
CA LEU A 105 -0.89 15.16 2.04
C LEU A 105 -2.24 15.87 2.21
N ALA A 106 -2.59 16.72 1.24
CA ALA A 106 -3.91 17.33 1.20
C ALA A 106 -5.00 16.26 1.01
N THR A 107 -6.05 16.29 1.83
CA THR A 107 -7.21 15.36 1.72
C THR A 107 -8.31 15.87 0.81
N PHE A 108 -8.35 17.19 0.57
CA PHE A 108 -9.30 17.83 -0.33
C PHE A 108 -8.55 18.75 -1.29
N ALA A 109 -8.91 18.69 -2.58
CA ALA A 109 -8.60 19.78 -3.49
C ALA A 109 -9.36 21.02 -2.99
N LYS A 110 -8.63 22.09 -2.67
CA LYS A 110 -9.25 23.40 -2.37
C LYS A 110 -10.07 23.79 -3.61
N PRO A 111 -11.38 24.07 -3.51
CA PRO A 111 -12.12 24.52 -4.68
C PRO A 111 -11.49 25.82 -5.18
N ALA A 112 -10.91 25.80 -6.38
CA ALA A 112 -10.36 26.97 -7.03
C ALA A 112 -11.53 27.74 -7.65
N TYR A 113 -12.24 28.53 -6.84
CA TYR A 113 -13.16 29.53 -7.37
C TYR A 113 -12.34 30.70 -7.89
N TYR A 114 -12.28 30.84 -9.22
CA TYR A 114 -11.85 32.07 -9.87
C TYR A 114 -13.10 32.92 -10.11
N PHE A 115 -13.37 33.89 -9.24
CA PHE A 115 -14.26 34.99 -9.58
C PHE A 115 -13.38 36.07 -10.19
N GLY A 116 -13.41 36.20 -11.51
CA GLY A 116 -12.81 37.33 -12.20
C GLY A 116 -13.62 38.60 -11.93
N ASP A 117 -12.91 39.68 -11.63
CA ASP A 117 -13.40 41.07 -11.65
C ASP A 117 -13.60 41.55 -13.10
#